data_AF-A0A6N7WBI9-F1
#
_entry.id   AF-A0A6N7WBI9-F1
#
_cell.length_a   1.000
_cell.length_b   1.000
_cell.length_c   1.000
_cell.angle_alpha   90.00
_cell.angle_beta   90.00
_cell.angle_gamma   90.00
#
_symmetry.space_group_name_H-M   'P 1'
#
loop_
_entity.id
_entity.type
_entity.pdbx_description
1 polymer ?
#
loop_
_entity_poly.entity_id
_entity_poly.type
_entity_poly.pdbx_seq_one_letter_code
_entity_poly.pdbx_strand_id
1 'polypeptide(L)'
;MAMIEVNGVPVKDPAVFEWGLQDVSSSDAGRTEDTLMHKNRIAQKRKIKLAWNNPTPEETAAILQAFNAEYFYVTYPDALSGQRERREFYAGDRSAPMRNWATQYKRYTQVAFDIIER
;
A
#
# COMPACT_ATOMS: atom_id res chain seq x y z
N MET A 1 18.62 7.78 -0.54
CA MET A 1 17.24 8.12 -0.92
C MET A 1 16.36 6.98 -0.44
N ALA A 2 15.25 7.26 0.25
CA ALA A 2 14.28 6.23 0.58
C ALA A 2 13.45 5.88 -0.67
N MET A 3 13.00 4.63 -0.75
CA MET A 3 12.15 4.15 -1.83
C MET A 3 10.84 4.95 -1.85
N ILE A 4 10.22 5.11 -0.69
CA ILE A 4 8.93 5.79 -0.50
C ILE A 4 9.02 6.91 0.56
N GLU A 5 8.21 7.94 0.35
CA GLU A 5 7.98 9.01 1.33
C GLU A 5 6.48 9.13 1.59
N VAL A 6 6.09 9.29 2.85
CA VAL A 6 4.70 9.52 3.25
C VAL A 6 4.59 10.94 3.80
N ASN A 7 3.74 11.76 3.19
CA ASN A 7 3.62 13.20 3.46
C ASN A 7 4.97 13.95 3.39
N GLY A 8 5.85 13.52 2.48
CA GLY A 8 7.20 14.09 2.31
C GLY A 8 8.22 13.62 3.35
N VAL A 9 7.84 12.72 4.26
CA VAL A 9 8.73 12.12 5.25
C VAL A 9 9.18 10.74 4.75
N PRO A 10 10.50 10.48 4.61
CA PRO A 10 11.01 9.16 4.27
C PRO A 10 10.57 8.09 5.29
N VAL A 11 10.10 6.96 4.80
CA VAL A 11 9.80 5.77 5.63
C VAL A 11 10.89 4.73 5.41
N LYS A 12 11.13 3.87 6.40
CA LYS A 12 11.99 2.68 6.23
C LYS A 12 11.58 1.94 4.95
N ASP A 13 12.56 1.52 4.15
CA ASP A 13 12.27 0.81 2.90
C ASP A 13 11.56 -0.53 3.19
N PRO A 14 10.45 -0.82 2.48
CA PRO A 14 9.74 -2.07 2.63
C PRO A 14 10.54 -3.22 2.03
N ALA A 15 10.42 -4.41 2.64
CA ALA A 15 10.93 -5.65 2.08
C ALA A 15 10.06 -6.15 0.90
N VAL A 16 8.78 -5.78 0.88
CA VAL A 16 7.86 -6.04 -0.24
C VAL A 16 7.25 -4.73 -0.68
N PHE A 17 7.43 -4.41 -1.95
CA PHE A 17 6.71 -3.35 -2.65
C PHE A 17 6.13 -3.97 -3.92
N GLU A 18 4.84 -4.24 -3.92
CA GLU A 18 4.15 -4.85 -5.05
C GLU A 18 3.15 -3.83 -5.61
N TRP A 19 3.46 -3.31 -6.79
CA TRP A 19 2.62 -2.35 -7.51
C TRP A 19 1.48 -3.09 -8.22
N GLY A 20 0.27 -2.56 -8.12
CA GLY A 20 -0.92 -3.08 -8.78
C GLY A 20 -1.80 -1.97 -9.37
N LEU A 21 -2.57 -2.35 -10.39
CA LEU A 21 -3.56 -1.49 -11.05
C LEU A 21 -4.95 -2.10 -10.88
N GLN A 22 -5.87 -1.32 -10.33
CA GLN A 22 -7.26 -1.71 -10.15
C GLN A 22 -8.14 -0.92 -11.11
N ASP A 23 -8.92 -1.62 -11.94
CA ASP A 23 -9.97 -1.00 -12.74
C ASP A 23 -11.25 -0.93 -11.91
N VAL A 24 -11.81 0.26 -11.80
CA VAL A 24 -13.13 0.49 -11.22
C VAL A 24 -14.13 0.56 -12.37
N SER A 25 -15.12 -0.33 -12.32
CA SER A 25 -16.15 -0.46 -13.35
C SER A 25 -17.45 0.18 -12.88
N SER A 26 -18.25 0.67 -13.82
CA SER A 26 -19.63 1.06 -13.56
C SER A 26 -20.42 -0.13 -13.01
N SER A 27 -21.47 0.15 -12.22
CA SER A 27 -22.45 -0.86 -11.80
C SER A 27 -23.11 -1.58 -12.98
N ASP A 28 -23.16 -0.93 -14.15
CA ASP A 28 -23.78 -1.48 -15.36
C ASP A 28 -22.80 -2.35 -16.16
N ALA A 29 -21.62 -2.65 -15.63
CA ALA A 29 -20.68 -3.58 -16.26
C ALA A 29 -21.23 -5.01 -16.24
N GLY A 30 -21.10 -5.73 -17.36
CA GLY A 30 -21.66 -7.07 -17.48
C GLY A 30 -21.53 -7.64 -18.88
N ARG A 31 -22.04 -8.87 -19.05
CA ARG A 31 -22.15 -9.49 -20.38
C ARG A 31 -23.52 -9.21 -20.98
N THR A 32 -23.54 -8.88 -22.26
CA THR A 32 -24.78 -8.80 -23.06
C THR A 32 -25.14 -10.16 -23.66
N GLU A 33 -26.35 -10.28 -24.24
CA GLU A 33 -26.85 -11.54 -24.82
C GLU A 33 -26.01 -12.04 -26.01
N ASP A 34 -25.28 -11.16 -26.67
CA ASP A 34 -24.25 -11.47 -27.67
C ASP A 34 -22.95 -12.02 -27.06
N THR A 35 -22.93 -12.27 -25.75
CA THR A 35 -21.82 -12.79 -24.93
C THR A 35 -20.62 -11.87 -24.75
N LEU A 36 -20.69 -10.62 -25.23
CA LEU A 36 -19.62 -9.64 -25.08
C LEU A 36 -19.57 -9.06 -23.67
N MET A 37 -18.38 -8.97 -23.07
CA MET A 37 -18.17 -8.33 -21.77
C MET A 37 -17.98 -6.83 -21.93
N HIS A 38 -18.90 -6.04 -21.38
CA HIS A 38 -18.80 -4.59 -21.27
C HIS A 38 -18.18 -4.23 -19.94
N LYS A 39 -16.87 -3.95 -19.94
CA LYS A 39 -16.13 -3.63 -18.71
C LYS A 39 -16.60 -2.32 -18.07
N ASN A 40 -17.12 -1.39 -18.87
CA ASN A 40 -17.63 -0.08 -18.43
C ASN A 40 -16.70 0.60 -17.41
N ARG A 41 -15.40 0.61 -17.70
CA ARG A 41 -14.38 1.16 -16.79
C ARG A 41 -14.58 2.67 -16.62
N ILE A 42 -14.74 3.10 -15.37
CA ILE A 42 -14.93 4.51 -15.00
C ILE A 42 -13.71 5.13 -14.33
N ALA A 43 -12.85 4.32 -13.69
CA ALA A 43 -11.60 4.80 -13.12
C ALA A 43 -10.53 3.70 -13.08
N GLN A 44 -9.29 4.11 -12.86
CA GLN A 44 -8.18 3.22 -12.52
C GLN A 44 -7.47 3.74 -11.29
N LYS A 45 -7.18 2.86 -10.33
CA LYS A 45 -6.55 3.20 -9.05
C LYS A 45 -5.29 2.36 -8.85
N ARG A 46 -4.23 2.97 -8.35
CA ARG A 46 -3.05 2.24 -7.89
C ARG A 46 -3.36 1.54 -6.58
N LYS A 47 -2.90 0.30 -6.45
CA LYS A 47 -2.88 -0.44 -5.19
C LYS A 47 -1.47 -0.91 -4.96
N ILE A 48 -0.88 -0.59 -3.83
CA ILE A 48 0.49 -0.98 -3.50
C ILE A 48 0.44 -1.83 -2.25
N LYS A 49 0.91 -3.07 -2.35
CA LYS A 49 1.09 -3.96 -1.20
C LYS A 49 2.48 -3.75 -0.62
N LEU A 50 2.51 -3.48 0.68
CA LEU A 50 3.70 -3.13 1.43
C LEU A 50 3.94 -4.14 2.54
N ALA A 51 5.20 -4.55 2.75
CA ALA A 51 5.56 -5.32 3.93
C ALA A 51 6.98 -5.05 4.43
N TRP A 52 7.16 -5.10 5.75
CA TRP A 52 8.43 -4.99 6.45
C TRP A 52 8.66 -6.21 7.31
N ASN A 53 9.75 -6.95 7.08
CA ASN A 53 10.05 -8.19 7.78
C ASN A 53 10.87 -7.94 9.05
N ASN A 54 10.50 -8.63 10.14
CA ASN A 54 11.18 -8.58 11.43
C ASN A 54 11.46 -7.18 12.03
N PRO A 55 10.54 -6.20 11.95
CA PRO A 55 10.80 -4.88 12.54
C PRO A 55 10.87 -4.96 14.07
N THR A 56 11.70 -4.08 14.65
CA THR A 56 11.66 -3.74 16.08
C THR A 56 10.33 -3.09 16.45
N PRO A 57 9.94 -3.04 17.74
CA PRO A 57 8.79 -2.27 18.17
C PRO A 57 8.81 -0.80 17.74
N GLU A 58 9.99 -0.18 17.79
CA GLU A 58 10.18 1.22 17.41
C GLU A 58 9.96 1.43 15.91
N GLU A 59 10.50 0.53 15.08
CA GLU A 59 10.27 0.56 13.63
C GLU A 59 8.81 0.28 13.28
N THR A 60 8.17 -0.69 13.94
CA THR A 60 6.75 -0.99 13.75
C THR A 60 5.89 0.23 14.07
N ALA A 61 6.15 0.90 15.20
CA ALA A 61 5.41 2.10 15.58
C ALA A 61 5.59 3.23 14.56
N ALA A 62 6.83 3.49 14.13
CA ALA A 62 7.13 4.51 13.13
C ALA A 62 6.43 4.23 11.78
N ILE A 63 6.46 2.98 11.31
CA ILE A 63 5.75 2.57 10.08
C ILE A 63 4.26 2.81 10.26
N LEU A 64 3.62 2.26 11.29
CA LEU A 64 2.18 2.36 11.46
C LEU A 64 1.70 3.82 11.62
N GLN A 65 2.45 4.66 12.34
CA GLN A 65 2.15 6.07 12.51
C GLN A 65 2.23 6.85 11.20
N ALA A 66 3.22 6.56 10.34
CA ALA A 66 3.37 7.25 9.06
C ALA A 66 2.12 7.11 8.17
N PHE A 67 1.44 5.97 8.24
CA PHE A 67 0.24 5.67 7.44
C PHE A 67 -1.07 5.87 8.20
N ASN A 68 -1.10 6.46 9.41
CA ASN A 68 -2.30 6.47 10.26
C ASN A 68 -3.32 7.59 9.95
N ALA A 69 -2.97 8.55 9.09
CA ALA A 69 -3.94 9.54 8.63
C ALA A 69 -5.04 8.89 7.77
N GLU A 70 -6.24 9.48 7.74
CA GLU A 70 -7.35 8.99 6.91
C GLU A 70 -6.92 8.91 5.42
N TYR A 71 -6.26 9.97 4.96
CA TYR A 71 -5.58 10.02 3.67
C TYR A 71 -4.18 10.60 3.83
N PHE A 72 -3.26 10.19 2.97
CA PHE A 72 -1.88 10.64 2.98
C PHE A 72 -1.30 10.62 1.56
N TYR A 73 -0.34 11.52 1.31
CA TYR A 73 0.39 11.53 0.04
C TYR A 73 1.57 10.57 0.11
N VAL A 74 1.72 9.73 -0.90
CA VAL A 74 2.89 8.85 -1.05
C VAL A 74 3.66 9.26 -2.29
N THR A 75 4.96 9.50 -2.14
CA THR A 75 5.90 9.62 -3.25
C THR A 75 6.61 8.28 -3.44
N TYR A 76 6.52 7.67 -4.62
CA TYR A 76 7.00 6.30 -4.86
C TYR A 76 7.41 6.08 -6.34
N PRO A 77 8.20 5.05 -6.66
CA PRO A 77 8.47 4.68 -8.05
C PRO A 77 7.24 3.99 -8.67
N ASP A 78 6.52 4.71 -9.53
CA ASP A 78 5.32 4.18 -10.18
C ASP A 78 5.68 3.37 -11.43
N ALA A 79 5.23 2.11 -11.46
CA ALA A 79 5.61 1.18 -12.52
C ALA A 79 4.94 1.48 -13.87
N LEU A 80 3.78 2.14 -13.89
CA LEU A 80 3.08 2.47 -15.13
C LEU A 80 3.64 3.70 -15.82
N SER A 81 3.91 4.76 -15.06
CA SER A 81 4.52 5.98 -15.60
C SER A 81 6.03 5.86 -15.81
N GLY A 82 6.69 4.95 -15.09
CA GLY A 82 8.15 4.85 -15.05
C GLY A 82 8.82 6.02 -14.32
N GLN A 83 8.04 6.83 -13.59
CA GLN A 83 8.51 8.02 -12.89
C GLN A 83 8.30 7.89 -11.38
N ARG A 84 8.95 8.80 -10.62
CA ARG A 84 8.58 9.01 -9.21
C ARG A 84 7.33 9.88 -9.17
N GLU A 85 6.20 9.28 -8.84
CA GLU A 85 4.93 9.99 -8.73
C GLU A 85 4.61 10.27 -7.26
N ARG A 86 3.77 11.30 -7.05
CA ARG A 86 3.17 11.62 -5.77
C ARG A 86 1.65 11.55 -5.91
N ARG A 87 1.00 10.61 -5.20
CA ARG A 87 -0.46 10.43 -5.23
C ARG A 87 -1.04 10.36 -3.81
N GLU A 88 -2.34 10.59 -3.69
CA GLU A 88 -3.08 10.47 -2.43
C GLU A 88 -3.62 9.04 -2.26
N PHE A 89 -3.39 8.44 -1.10
CA PHE A 89 -3.80 7.08 -0.77
C PHE A 89 -4.54 7.05 0.57
N TYR A 90 -5.26 5.97 0.80
CA TYR A 90 -5.65 5.49 2.12
C TYR A 90 -5.07 4.08 2.32
N ALA A 91 -4.98 3.62 3.56
CA ALA A 91 -4.55 2.25 3.84
C ALA A 91 -5.74 1.35 4.18
N GLY A 92 -5.65 0.09 3.79
CA GLY A 92 -6.53 -0.96 4.28
C GLY A 92 -6.19 -1.40 5.71
N ASP A 93 -6.75 -2.53 6.11
CA ASP A 93 -6.44 -3.17 7.40
C ASP A 93 -4.95 -3.50 7.51
N ARG A 94 -4.40 -3.25 8.70
CA ARG A 94 -2.96 -3.43 8.97
C ARG A 94 -2.75 -4.59 9.92
N SER A 95 -1.76 -5.42 9.61
CA SER A 95 -1.36 -6.55 10.44
C SER A 95 0.08 -6.40 10.90
N ALA A 96 0.31 -6.65 12.18
CA ALA A 96 1.64 -6.64 12.81
C ALA A 96 1.74 -7.79 13.84
N PRO A 97 1.81 -9.06 13.42
CA PRO A 97 1.97 -10.19 14.32
C PRO A 97 3.30 -10.10 15.10
N MET A 98 3.25 -10.32 16.41
CA MET A 98 4.44 -10.39 17.27
C MET A 98 5.14 -11.74 17.07
N ARG A 99 6.45 -11.72 16.80
CA ARG A 99 7.28 -12.93 16.70
C ARG A 99 7.87 -13.32 18.05
N ASN A 100 8.41 -12.35 18.77
CA ASN A 100 9.11 -12.56 20.03
C ASN A 100 8.93 -11.34 20.94
N TRP A 101 8.63 -11.58 22.22
CA TRP A 101 8.51 -10.56 23.25
C TRP A 101 9.38 -10.87 24.49
N ALA A 102 10.65 -11.19 24.26
CA ALA A 102 11.65 -11.33 25.31
C ALA A 102 12.25 -9.97 25.68
N THR A 103 12.68 -9.81 26.94
CA THR A 103 13.20 -8.55 27.50
C THR A 103 14.29 -7.89 26.64
N GLN A 104 15.18 -8.68 26.03
CA GLN A 104 16.29 -8.18 25.21
C GLN A 104 16.07 -8.34 23.69
N TYR A 105 14.97 -8.97 23.26
CA TYR A 105 14.74 -9.25 21.85
C TYR A 105 13.25 -9.22 21.53
N LYS A 106 12.75 -8.03 21.19
CA LYS A 106 11.38 -7.81 20.75
C LYS A 106 11.35 -7.66 19.24
N ARG A 107 10.57 -8.49 18.56
CA ARG A 107 10.44 -8.48 17.10
C ARG A 107 9.04 -8.83 16.69
N TYR A 108 8.51 -8.08 15.74
CA TYR A 108 7.35 -8.49 14.96
C TYR A 108 7.77 -9.52 13.91
N THR A 109 6.86 -10.35 13.40
CA THR A 109 7.16 -11.23 12.25
C THR A 109 7.21 -10.39 10.99
N GLN A 110 6.18 -9.57 10.80
CA GLN A 110 6.03 -8.70 9.64
C GLN A 110 5.05 -7.57 10.00
N VAL A 111 5.24 -6.39 9.42
CA VAL A 111 4.17 -5.38 9.30
C VAL A 111 3.75 -5.39 7.85
N ALA A 112 2.47 -5.63 7.55
CA ALA A 112 1.98 -5.72 6.18
C ALA A 112 0.58 -5.11 6.03
N PHE A 113 0.39 -4.42 4.91
CA PHE A 113 -0.89 -3.84 4.50
C PHE A 113 -0.84 -3.35 3.04
N ASP A 114 -2.02 -3.08 2.51
CA ASP A 114 -2.17 -2.43 1.20
C ASP A 114 -2.49 -0.95 1.38
N ILE A 115 -1.95 -0.10 0.49
CA ILE A 115 -2.43 1.26 0.27
C ILE A 115 -3.14 1.34 -1.08
N ILE A 116 -4.27 2.04 -1.12
CA ILE A 116 -5.13 2.15 -2.30
C ILE A 116 -5.29 3.64 -2.63
N GLU A 117 -5.08 3.98 -3.90
CA GLU A 117 -5.25 5.34 -4.41
C GLU A 117 -6.69 5.78 -4.21
N ARG A 118 -6.87 6.99 -3.68
CA ARG A 118 -8.18 7.60 -3.48
C ARG A 118 -8.84 7.93 -4.81
#